data_AF-A0AAE9YL85-F1
#
_entry.id   AF-A0AAE9YL85-F1
#
_cell.length_a   1.000
_cell.length_b   1.000
_cell.length_c   1.000
_cell.angle_alpha   90.00
_cell.angle_beta   90.00
_cell.angle_gamma   90.00
#
_symmetry.space_group_name_H-M   'P 1'
#
loop_
_entity.id
_entity.type
_entity.pdbx_description
1 polymer ?
#
loop_
_entity_poly.entity_id
_entity_poly.type
_entity_poly.pdbx_seq_one_letter_code
_entity_poly.pdbx_strand_id
1 'polypeptide(L)' 'MDKLPPALVQVWLTMAHTEQTHFQDTKDKAIKKLIHHFGNVDIAQMYVDEFKKRNEEVVKRN' A
#
# COMPACT_ATOMS: atom_id res chain seq x y z
N MET A 1 -3.41 -8.95 -14.53
CA MET A 1 -2.66 -8.28 -13.46
C MET A 1 -2.83 -9.12 -12.21
N ASP A 2 -1.76 -9.76 -11.74
CA ASP A 2 -1.80 -10.52 -10.49
C ASP A 2 -2.10 -9.58 -9.32
N LYS A 3 -3.07 -9.97 -8.48
CA LYS A 3 -3.45 -9.18 -7.30
C LYS A 3 -2.31 -9.25 -6.29
N LEU A 4 -1.62 -8.14 -6.08
CA LEU A 4 -0.59 -8.04 -5.04
C LEU A 4 -1.22 -8.25 -3.65
N PRO A 5 -0.53 -8.91 -2.70
CA PRO A 5 -1.01 -9.01 -1.34
C PRO A 5 -1.20 -7.62 -0.71
N PRO A 6 -2.37 -7.29 -0.10
CA PRO A 6 -2.61 -6.00 0.54
C PRO A 6 -1.60 -5.64 1.62
N ALA A 7 -1.08 -6.65 2.35
CA ALA A 7 -0.02 -6.46 3.33
C ALA A 7 1.28 -5.92 2.72
N LEU A 8 1.65 -6.40 1.53
CA LEU A 8 2.85 -5.93 0.81
C LEU A 8 2.67 -4.48 0.33
N VAL A 9 1.49 -4.16 -0.20
CA VAL A 9 1.14 -2.80 -0.62
C VAL A 9 1.17 -1.84 0.56
N GLN A 10 0.63 -2.27 1.72
CA GLN A 10 0.69 -1.50 2.97
C GLN A 10 2.13 -1.21 3.41
N VAL A 11 3.04 -2.18 3.29
CA VAL A 11 4.47 -1.96 3.61
C VAL A 11 5.08 -0.92 2.68
N TRP A 12 4.83 -0.98 1.38
CA TRP A 12 5.35 0.01 0.44
C TRP A 12 4.78 1.40 0.70
N LEU A 13 3.49 1.51 1.03
CA LEU A 13 2.88 2.79 1.45
C LEU A 13 3.54 3.34 2.71
N THR A 14 3.79 2.50 3.72
CA THR A 14 4.49 2.92 4.94
C THR A 14 5.91 3.41 4.64
N MET A 15 6.64 2.71 3.76
CA MET A 15 7.98 3.14 3.35
C MET A 15 7.95 4.42 2.51
N ALA A 16 6.93 4.61 1.67
CA ALA A 16 6.76 5.82 0.87
C ALA A 16 6.48 7.06 1.73
N HIS A 17 5.79 6.89 2.87
CA HIS A 17 5.46 7.98 3.80
C HIS A 17 6.49 8.19 4.92
N THR A 18 7.61 7.45 4.95
CA THR A 18 8.63 7.67 5.98
C THR A 18 9.26 9.06 5.84
N GLU A 19 9.43 9.75 6.98
CA GLU A 19 10.14 11.02 7.10
C GLU A 19 11.63 10.83 7.41
N GLN A 20 12.06 9.58 7.63
CA GLN A 20 13.43 9.25 7.96
C GLN A 20 14.33 9.38 6.74
N THR A 21 15.18 10.42 6.74
CA THR A 21 16.08 10.76 5.63
C THR A 21 17.11 9.68 5.31
N HIS A 22 17.47 8.84 6.29
CA HIS A 22 18.35 7.68 6.09
C HIS A 22 17.76 6.62 5.13
N PHE A 23 16.44 6.61 4.93
CA PHE A 23 15.75 5.62 4.10
C PHE A 23 15.30 6.17 2.75
N GLN A 24 15.92 7.24 2.26
CA GLN A 24 15.51 7.90 1.01
C GLN A 24 15.52 6.93 -0.20
N ASP A 25 16.55 6.10 -0.34
CA ASP A 25 16.62 5.10 -1.41
C ASP A 25 15.47 4.08 -1.33
N THR A 26 15.10 3.68 -0.11
CA THR A 26 14.01 2.73 0.14
C THR A 26 12.65 3.36 -0.16
N LYS A 27 12.48 4.63 0.22
CA LYS A 27 11.30 5.45 -0.10
C LYS A 27 11.12 5.56 -1.61
N ASP A 28 12.17 5.91 -2.35
CA ASP A 28 12.12 6.03 -3.81
C ASP A 28 11.81 4.70 -4.50
N LYS A 29 12.38 3.60 -4.01
CA LYS A 29 12.06 2.25 -4.49
C LYS A 29 10.60 1.88 -4.22
N ALA A 30 10.07 2.21 -3.05
CA ALA A 30 8.67 1.95 -2.70
C ALA A 30 7.72 2.74 -3.60
N ILE A 31 7.97 4.04 -3.80
CA ILE A 31 7.19 4.90 -4.69
C ILE A 31 7.22 4.36 -6.13
N LYS A 32 8.39 3.97 -6.65
CA LYS A 32 8.51 3.36 -7.99
C LYS A 32 7.68 2.09 -8.13
N LYS A 33 7.70 1.22 -7.12
CA LYS A 33 6.88 -0.01 -7.12
C LYS A 33 5.38 0.29 -7.08
N LEU A 34 4.96 1.26 -6.27
CA LEU A 34 3.57 1.68 -6.18
C LEU A 34 3.08 2.25 -7.51
N ILE A 35 3.85 3.16 -8.14
CA ILE A 35 3.51 3.73 -9.45
C ILE A 35 3.50 2.65 -10.54
N HIS A 36 4.47 1.74 -10.56
CA HIS A 36 4.53 0.68 -11.56
C HIS A 36 3.30 -0.24 -11.54
N HIS A 37 2.81 -0.58 -10.34
CA HIS A 37 1.68 -1.49 -10.19
C HIS A 37 0.31 -0.82 -10.21
N PHE A 38 0.19 0.39 -9.66
CA PHE A 38 -1.09 1.06 -9.45
C PHE A 38 -1.28 2.33 -10.29
N GLY A 39 -0.24 2.78 -11.01
CA GLY A 39 -0.22 4.05 -11.75
C GLY A 39 -0.07 5.28 -10.86
N ASN A 40 -0.59 5.24 -9.63
CA ASN A 40 -0.45 6.28 -8.61
C ASN A 40 -0.46 5.65 -7.20
N VAL A 41 0.26 6.29 -6.26
CA VAL A 41 0.24 6.00 -4.83
C VAL A 41 -1.18 6.09 -4.24
N ASP A 42 -2.00 7.05 -4.68
CA ASP A 42 -3.37 7.21 -4.17
C ASP A 42 -4.25 5.98 -4.48
N ILE A 43 -4.08 5.40 -5.68
CA ILE A 43 -4.80 4.18 -6.08
C ILE A 43 -4.35 2.99 -5.23
N ALA A 44 -3.06 2.91 -4.90
CA ALA A 44 -2.54 1.89 -4.01
C ALA A 44 -3.09 2.02 -2.58
N GLN A 45 -3.28 3.26 -2.10
CA GLN A 45 -3.92 3.54 -0.81
C GLN A 45 -5.38 3.09 -0.81
N MET A 46 -6.16 3.48 -1.83
CA MET A 46 -7.54 3.03 -2.00
C MET A 46 -7.66 1.50 -2.01
N TYR A 47 -6.76 0.81 -2.71
CA TYR A 47 -6.72 -0.66 -2.76
C TYR A 47 -6.61 -1.30 -1.36
N VAL A 48 -5.74 -0.75 -0.50
CA VAL A 48 -5.55 -1.23 0.86
C VAL A 48 -6.74 -0.90 1.75
N ASP A 49 -7.31 0.29 1.61
CA ASP A 49 -8.45 0.73 2.42
C ASP A 49 -9.72 -0.08 2.10
N GLU A 50 -9.96 -0.40 0.84
CA GLU A 50 -11.04 -1.32 0.47
C GLU A 50 -10.88 -2.71 1.09
N PHE A 51 -9.64 -3.21 1.17
CA PHE A 51 -9.37 -4.51 1.77
C PHE A 51 -9.64 -4.49 3.28
N LYS A 52 -9.23 -3.43 3.99
CA LYS A 52 -9.53 -3.25 5.41
C LYS A 52 -11.04 -3.19 5.65
N LYS A 53 -11.76 -2.37 4.89
CA LYS A 53 -13.21 -2.23 5.00
C LYS A 53 -13.94 -3.56 4.83
N ARG A 54 -13.57 -4.35 3.80
CA ARG A 54 -14.14 -5.69 3.58
C ARG A 54 -13.90 -6.63 4.76
N ASN A 55 -12.69 -6.62 5.34
CA ASN A 55 -12.39 -7.45 6.50
C ASN A 55 -13.18 -7.03 7.75
N GLU A 56 -13.32 -5.72 8.00
CA GLU A 56 -14.12 -5.21 9.12
C GLU A 56 -15.61 -5.58 9.00
N GLU A 57 -16.16 -5.54 7.79
CA GLU A 57 -17.54 -5.98 7.52
C GLU A 57 -17.73 -7.48 7.75
N VAL A 58 -16.71 -8.31 7.49
CA VAL A 58 -16.72 -9.73 7.80
C VAL A 58 -16.69 -9.97 9.31
N VAL A 59 -15.86 -9.24 10.06
CA VAL A 59 -15.79 -9.38 11.52
C VAL A 59 -17.09 -8.96 12.20
N LYS A 60 -17.76 -7.90 11.73
CA LYS A 60 -19.03 -7.41 12.33
C LYS A 60 -20.24 -8.32 12.08
N ARG A 61 -20.15 -9.28 11.15
CA ARG A 61 -21.24 -10.21 10.81
C ARG A 61 -21.16 -11.55 11.54
N ASN A 62 -20.12 -11.77 12.34
CA ASN A 62 -19.93 -12.93 13.21
C ASN A 62 -20.12 -12.53 14.68
#